data_AF-A0A7S3QK49-F1
#
_entry.id   AF-A0A7S3QK49-F1
#
_cell.length_a   1.000
_cell.length_b   1.000
_cell.length_c   1.000
_cell.angle_alpha   90.00
_cell.angle_beta   90.00
_cell.angle_gamma   90.00
#
_symmetry.space_group_name_H-M   'P 1'
#
loop_
_entity.id
_entity.type
_entity.pdbx_description
1 polymer ?
#
loop_
_entity_poly.entity_id
_entity_poly.type
_entity_poly.pdbx_seq_one_letter_code
_entity_poly.pdbx_strand_id
1 'polypeptide(L)'
;MADLVLLEPGTSVFSGGEIRVAILPVGDVPRHAMDAYMGCINQSRHIPLSSMRAHYRESAQKTPFGNLDWEKGFMHFRFLHLDEARKKSRTSDLHRQRQVVAVLGVVHCPWTPSLQGAHTEFSKMCSLLFPEAPIQRCLLANPTKDHLHQSRERSYESMIVFQPGGGLRHLEHEFSFWLHDLAAQILAELEHWVLNASPLGMPMGPACYADSPEFTCSSPAMEDVARRFTLDEDEAHEKKRWGRLMKTKGDLCLMAGSCQDAFDHYRTCSDLARVSNDLVWYGGAVEGMATARVLQALAGAASCPFLPQHGQPGQMESWMVEPSSAGMSAFAHPAMAQALHAAGVEGEVRNLLLDA
;
A
#
# COMPACT_ATOMS: atom_id res chain seq x y z
N MET A 1 15.06 6.98 30.52
CA MET A 1 15.49 7.18 29.12
C MET A 1 14.32 6.76 28.27
N ALA A 2 13.63 7.72 27.70
CA ALA A 2 12.43 7.49 26.92
C ALA A 2 12.80 6.71 25.67
N ASP A 3 12.25 5.51 25.52
CA ASP A 3 12.03 4.92 24.21
C ASP A 3 11.04 5.86 23.50
N LEU A 4 11.59 6.90 22.86
CA LEU A 4 10.87 7.67 21.86
C LEU A 4 10.27 6.64 20.91
N VAL A 5 8.93 6.65 20.78
CA VAL A 5 8.17 5.86 19.83
C VAL A 5 8.81 6.05 18.45
N LEU A 6 9.76 5.18 18.12
CA LEU A 6 10.42 5.19 16.83
C LEU A 6 9.34 4.82 15.83
N LEU A 7 8.95 5.82 15.02
CA LEU A 7 8.35 5.60 13.71
C LEU A 7 9.03 4.37 13.10
N GLU A 8 8.24 3.35 12.75
CA GLU A 8 8.77 2.07 12.25
C GLU A 8 9.89 2.33 11.21
N PRO A 9 11.03 1.63 11.31
CA PRO A 9 12.14 1.82 10.38
C PRO A 9 11.67 1.76 8.92
N GLY A 10 12.09 2.72 8.11
CA GLY A 10 11.71 2.80 6.70
C GLY A 10 10.37 3.49 6.42
N THR A 11 9.81 4.24 7.38
CA THR A 11 8.68 5.16 7.14
C THR A 11 9.20 6.46 6.51
N SER A 12 8.58 6.91 5.43
CA SER A 12 8.86 8.18 4.76
C SER A 12 7.55 8.90 4.40
N VAL A 13 7.63 10.17 4.00
CA VAL A 13 6.44 10.91 3.54
C VAL A 13 5.72 10.20 2.38
N PHE A 14 6.42 9.37 1.60
CA PHE A 14 5.82 8.63 0.48
C PHE A 14 5.11 7.35 0.91
N SER A 15 5.42 6.85 2.11
CA SER A 15 4.89 5.58 2.60
C SER A 15 3.36 5.58 2.73
N GLY A 16 2.74 6.77 2.86
CA GLY A 16 1.29 6.95 2.90
C GLY A 16 0.53 6.43 1.68
N GLY A 17 1.17 6.39 0.51
CA GLY A 17 0.58 5.88 -0.73
C GLY A 17 1.00 4.46 -1.11
N GLU A 18 1.79 3.77 -0.27
CA GLU A 18 2.26 2.41 -0.57
C GLU A 18 1.19 1.36 -0.27
N ILE A 19 1.03 0.40 -1.18
CA ILE A 19 0.22 -0.79 -0.99
C ILE A 19 1.13 -1.94 -0.61
N ARG A 20 0.94 -2.46 0.61
CA ARG A 20 1.71 -3.62 1.09
C ARG A 20 1.19 -4.92 0.52
N VAL A 21 2.08 -5.69 -0.08
CA VAL A 21 1.80 -7.00 -0.66
C VAL A 21 2.76 -8.02 -0.06
N ALA A 22 2.23 -9.07 0.56
CA ALA A 22 3.04 -10.12 1.17
C ALA A 22 3.45 -11.16 0.12
N ILE A 23 4.74 -11.48 0.04
CA ILE A 23 5.27 -12.52 -0.85
C ILE A 23 5.68 -13.75 -0.05
N LEU A 24 5.09 -14.88 -0.38
CA LEU A 24 5.18 -16.14 0.35
C LEU A 24 5.83 -17.20 -0.54
N PRO A 25 6.95 -17.82 -0.13
CA PRO A 25 7.37 -19.07 -0.75
C PRO A 25 6.36 -20.16 -0.41
N VAL A 26 5.90 -20.90 -1.42
CA VAL A 26 4.97 -22.02 -1.27
C VAL A 26 5.67 -23.30 -1.68
N GLY A 27 5.77 -24.25 -0.75
CA GLY A 27 6.59 -25.44 -0.89
C GLY A 27 8.09 -25.14 -0.80
N ASP A 28 8.91 -26.04 -1.34
CA ASP A 28 10.37 -25.96 -1.29
C ASP A 28 10.92 -24.99 -2.36
N VAL A 29 10.81 -23.69 -2.10
CA VAL A 29 11.39 -22.66 -2.98
C VAL A 29 12.86 -22.42 -2.61
N PRO A 30 13.83 -22.63 -3.53
CA PRO A 30 15.22 -22.32 -3.26
C PRO A 30 15.44 -20.83 -2.98
N ARG A 31 16.27 -20.49 -1.99
CA ARG A 31 16.56 -19.09 -1.61
C ARG A 31 17.00 -18.23 -2.81
N HIS A 32 17.98 -18.69 -3.58
CA HIS A 32 18.47 -17.97 -4.76
C HIS A 32 17.38 -17.73 -5.83
N ALA A 33 16.42 -18.65 -5.98
CA ALA A 33 15.31 -18.48 -6.90
C ALA A 33 14.31 -17.46 -6.34
N MET A 34 14.01 -17.53 -5.04
CA MET A 34 13.16 -16.55 -4.36
C MET A 34 13.73 -15.14 -4.47
N ASP A 35 15.04 -14.96 -4.25
CA ASP A 35 15.72 -13.68 -4.36
C ASP A 35 15.62 -13.12 -5.80
N ALA A 36 15.80 -13.98 -6.81
CA ALA A 36 15.62 -13.61 -8.21
C ALA A 36 14.17 -13.20 -8.51
N TYR A 37 13.18 -13.94 -8.01
CA TYR A 37 11.76 -13.62 -8.18
C TYR A 37 11.40 -12.30 -7.51
N MET A 38 11.89 -12.05 -6.30
CA MET A 38 11.72 -10.77 -5.62
C MET A 38 12.38 -9.63 -6.37
N GLY A 39 13.54 -9.88 -7.00
CA GLY A 39 14.19 -8.93 -7.92
C GLY A 39 13.26 -8.55 -9.07
N CYS A 40 12.70 -9.54 -9.80
CA CYS A 40 11.76 -9.31 -10.90
C CYS A 40 10.51 -8.54 -10.44
N ILE A 41 9.91 -8.93 -9.31
CA ILE A 41 8.70 -8.31 -8.77
C ILE A 41 8.95 -6.84 -8.41
N ASN A 42 10.09 -6.54 -7.78
CA ASN A 42 10.42 -5.17 -7.35
C ASN A 42 10.73 -4.22 -8.53
N GLN A 43 11.10 -4.73 -9.71
CA GLN A 43 11.26 -3.89 -10.91
C GLN A 43 9.95 -3.21 -11.34
N SER A 44 8.80 -3.85 -11.07
CA SER A 44 7.46 -3.33 -11.40
C SER A 44 6.68 -2.83 -10.18
N ARG A 45 7.37 -2.31 -9.16
CA ARG A 45 6.73 -1.79 -7.93
C ARG A 45 5.95 -0.49 -8.13
N HIS A 46 6.27 0.29 -9.16
CA HIS A 46 5.53 1.49 -9.51
C HIS A 46 4.77 1.21 -10.81
N ILE A 47 3.45 1.15 -10.73
CA ILE A 47 2.60 0.76 -11.86
C ILE A 47 1.87 2.00 -12.35
N PRO A 48 2.13 2.47 -13.60
CA PRO A 48 1.38 3.57 -14.18
C PRO A 48 -0.09 3.20 -14.34
N LEU A 49 -0.99 4.10 -13.92
CA LEU A 49 -2.44 3.91 -14.09
C LEU A 49 -2.83 3.76 -15.57
N SER A 50 -2.08 4.40 -16.48
CA SER A 50 -2.27 4.29 -17.92
C SER A 50 -2.20 2.85 -18.42
N SER A 51 -1.33 2.03 -17.83
CA SER A 51 -1.12 0.63 -18.18
C SER A 51 -2.23 -0.28 -17.65
N MET A 52 -2.97 0.17 -16.64
CA MET A 52 -4.06 -0.59 -16.03
C MET A 52 -5.41 -0.37 -16.72
N ARG A 53 -5.56 0.71 -17.48
CA ARG A 53 -6.86 1.10 -18.08
C ARG A 53 -7.47 0.01 -18.96
N ALA A 54 -6.65 -0.82 -19.61
CA ALA A 54 -7.14 -1.95 -20.41
C ALA A 54 -7.70 -3.11 -19.57
N HIS A 55 -7.23 -3.23 -18.33
CA HIS A 55 -7.61 -4.28 -17.37
C HIS A 55 -8.71 -3.84 -16.40
N TYR A 56 -8.81 -2.53 -16.16
CA TYR A 56 -9.81 -1.94 -15.30
C TYR A 56 -11.19 -1.92 -15.99
N ARG A 57 -12.14 -2.66 -15.41
CA ARG A 57 -13.55 -2.60 -15.80
C ARG A 57 -14.26 -1.73 -14.80
N GLU A 58 -14.71 -0.55 -15.23
CA GLU A 58 -15.55 0.31 -14.41
C GLU A 58 -16.78 -0.48 -13.95
N SER A 59 -16.99 -0.53 -12.63
CA SER A 59 -18.11 -1.26 -12.05
C SER A 59 -19.44 -0.63 -12.47
N ALA A 60 -20.56 -1.33 -12.28
CA ALA A 60 -21.89 -0.77 -12.59
C ALA A 60 -22.21 0.51 -11.77
N GLN A 61 -21.47 0.78 -10.69
CA GLN A 61 -21.51 2.02 -9.93
C GLN A 61 -20.35 2.93 -10.34
N LYS A 62 -20.60 4.24 -10.43
CA LYS A 62 -19.57 5.23 -10.74
C LYS A 62 -18.43 5.13 -9.73
N THR A 63 -17.19 5.10 -10.21
CA THR A 63 -16.00 5.03 -9.34
C THR A 63 -16.00 6.18 -8.32
N PRO A 64 -15.63 5.92 -7.05
CA PRO A 64 -15.44 6.97 -6.05
C PRO A 64 -14.20 7.84 -6.32
N PHE A 65 -13.32 7.45 -7.24
CA PHE A 65 -12.09 8.16 -7.58
C PHE A 65 -12.31 9.16 -8.73
N GLY A 66 -13.05 10.25 -8.43
CA GLY A 66 -13.45 11.25 -9.41
C GLY A 66 -12.30 12.02 -10.07
N ASN A 67 -11.14 12.08 -9.41
CA ASN A 67 -9.94 12.80 -9.87
C ASN A 67 -8.75 11.87 -10.15
N LEU A 68 -9.00 10.60 -10.46
CA LEU A 68 -7.95 9.65 -10.81
C LEU A 68 -7.27 10.06 -12.13
N ASP A 69 -5.99 10.42 -12.07
CA ASP A 69 -5.20 10.80 -13.25
C ASP A 69 -4.68 9.54 -13.96
N TRP A 70 -5.44 9.05 -14.93
CA TRP A 70 -5.08 7.88 -15.74
C TRP A 70 -3.83 8.06 -16.59
N GLU A 71 -3.36 9.28 -16.86
CA GLU A 71 -2.21 9.51 -17.72
C GLU A 71 -0.91 9.58 -16.93
N LYS A 72 -0.93 10.22 -15.76
CA LYS A 72 0.27 10.52 -14.97
C LYS A 72 0.30 9.85 -13.61
N GLY A 73 -0.82 9.30 -13.14
CA GLY A 73 -0.89 8.68 -11.83
C GLY A 73 -0.23 7.29 -11.79
N PHE A 74 0.12 6.88 -10.58
CA PHE A 74 0.79 5.60 -10.31
C PHE A 74 0.18 4.94 -9.08
N MET A 75 0.14 3.61 -9.09
CA MET A 75 0.01 2.82 -7.86
C MET A 75 1.40 2.39 -7.40
N HIS A 76 1.63 2.45 -6.10
CA HIS A 76 2.93 2.16 -5.51
C HIS A 76 2.84 0.93 -4.63
N PHE A 77 3.65 -0.09 -4.93
CA PHE A 77 3.67 -1.35 -4.20
C PHE A 77 4.91 -1.46 -3.32
N ARG A 78 4.68 -1.98 -2.11
CA ARG A 78 5.74 -2.43 -1.21
C ARG A 78 5.61 -3.94 -1.04
N PHE A 79 6.48 -4.67 -1.72
CA PHE A 79 6.53 -6.13 -1.64
C PHE A 79 7.34 -6.55 -0.42
N LEU A 80 6.70 -7.30 0.47
CA LEU A 80 7.26 -7.70 1.75
C LEU A 80 7.57 -9.19 1.73
N HIS A 81 8.76 -9.58 2.18
CA HIS A 81 9.02 -10.98 2.51
C HIS A 81 8.12 -11.43 3.66
N LEU A 82 7.84 -12.72 3.74
CA LEU A 82 7.00 -13.34 4.77
C LEU A 82 7.31 -12.86 6.20
N ASP A 83 8.58 -12.80 6.59
CA ASP A 83 8.98 -12.41 7.95
C ASP A 83 8.68 -10.94 8.28
N GLU A 84 8.75 -10.05 7.29
CA GLU A 84 8.38 -8.65 7.45
C GLU A 84 6.86 -8.49 7.41
N ALA A 85 6.18 -9.15 6.47
CA ALA A 85 4.73 -9.09 6.31
C ALA A 85 3.95 -9.54 7.54
N ARG A 86 4.49 -10.49 8.32
CA ARG A 86 3.85 -11.00 9.55
C ARG A 86 3.91 -10.00 10.72
N LYS A 87 4.76 -8.99 10.66
CA LYS A 87 4.86 -7.97 11.72
C LYS A 87 3.66 -7.02 11.60
N LYS A 88 2.63 -7.24 12.42
CA LYS A 88 1.46 -6.37 12.46
C LYS A 88 1.86 -5.00 13.03
N SER A 89 1.57 -3.95 12.26
CA SER A 89 1.71 -2.57 12.73
C SER A 89 0.65 -2.27 13.79
N ARG A 90 1.06 -1.73 14.93
CA ARG A 90 0.12 -1.30 15.99
C ARG A 90 -0.76 -0.12 15.58
N THR A 91 -0.26 0.71 14.66
CA THR A 91 -0.94 1.92 14.18
C THR A 91 -1.64 1.70 12.83
N SER A 92 -2.04 0.47 12.51
CA SER A 92 -2.75 0.18 11.25
C SER A 92 -4.20 0.68 11.23
N ASP A 93 -4.74 0.97 12.41
CA ASP A 93 -6.00 1.67 12.63
C ASP A 93 -5.90 3.14 12.19
N LEU A 94 -4.78 3.80 12.54
CA LEU A 94 -4.49 5.17 12.14
C LEU A 94 -3.95 5.26 10.72
N HIS A 95 -3.20 4.27 10.22
CA HIS A 95 -2.55 4.32 8.90
C HIS A 95 -2.92 3.07 8.09
N ARG A 96 -3.96 3.18 7.25
CA ARG A 96 -4.54 2.04 6.54
C ARG A 96 -3.56 1.34 5.60
N GLN A 97 -2.61 2.09 5.04
CA GLN A 97 -1.54 1.61 4.18
C GLN A 97 -0.58 0.62 4.85
N ARG A 98 -0.62 0.51 6.18
CA ARG A 98 0.22 -0.44 6.93
C ARG A 98 -0.32 -1.87 6.92
N GLN A 99 -1.55 -2.07 6.46
CA GLN A 99 -2.14 -3.40 6.33
C GLN A 99 -1.75 -4.06 5.00
N VAL A 100 -1.59 -5.38 5.03
CA VAL A 100 -1.36 -6.17 3.82
C VAL A 100 -2.67 -6.26 3.03
N VAL A 101 -2.67 -5.76 1.80
CA VAL A 101 -3.85 -5.74 0.92
C VAL A 101 -3.91 -6.97 0.02
N ALA A 102 -2.76 -7.52 -0.35
CA ALA A 102 -2.70 -8.71 -1.18
C ALA A 102 -1.60 -9.68 -0.73
N VAL A 103 -1.81 -10.95 -1.02
CA VAL A 103 -0.89 -12.05 -0.71
C VAL A 103 -0.55 -12.79 -1.99
N LEU A 104 0.74 -12.87 -2.30
CA LEU A 104 1.29 -13.56 -3.45
C LEU A 104 2.09 -14.78 -2.98
N GLY A 105 1.55 -15.97 -3.22
CA GLY A 105 2.32 -17.20 -3.17
C GLY A 105 3.23 -17.28 -4.39
N VAL A 106 4.45 -17.76 -4.22
CA VAL A 106 5.37 -18.06 -5.33
C VAL A 106 5.79 -19.50 -5.19
N VAL A 107 5.53 -20.27 -6.24
CA VAL A 107 5.89 -21.69 -6.33
C VAL A 107 7.05 -21.84 -7.31
N HIS A 108 8.10 -22.53 -6.90
CA HIS A 108 9.15 -22.97 -7.81
C HIS A 108 8.75 -24.33 -8.40
N CYS A 109 8.13 -24.31 -9.58
CA CYS A 109 7.59 -25.51 -10.21
C CYS A 109 8.61 -26.64 -10.43
N PRO A 110 9.90 -26.40 -10.75
CA PRO A 110 10.86 -27.50 -10.92
C PRO A 110 10.99 -28.43 -9.70
N TRP A 111 10.71 -27.93 -8.48
CA TRP A 111 10.79 -28.71 -7.24
C TRP A 111 9.42 -29.05 -6.64
N THR A 112 8.34 -28.64 -7.31
CA THR A 112 6.98 -28.90 -6.85
C THR A 112 6.38 -29.97 -7.76
N PRO A 113 6.09 -31.18 -7.30
CA PRO A 113 5.49 -32.21 -8.17
C PRO A 113 3.96 -32.10 -8.29
N SER A 114 3.29 -31.53 -7.27
CA SER A 114 1.82 -31.48 -7.17
C SER A 114 1.31 -30.06 -6.99
N LEU A 115 0.52 -29.58 -7.96
CA LEU A 115 -0.16 -28.29 -7.85
C LEU A 115 -1.25 -28.30 -6.77
N GLN A 116 -1.90 -29.44 -6.56
CA GLN A 116 -2.90 -29.57 -5.50
C GLN A 116 -2.27 -29.35 -4.12
N GLY A 117 -1.10 -29.95 -3.87
CA GLY A 117 -0.38 -29.78 -2.62
C GLY A 117 -0.01 -28.32 -2.37
N ALA A 118 0.60 -27.67 -3.37
CA ALA A 118 0.96 -26.26 -3.32
C ALA A 118 -0.27 -25.35 -3.10
N HIS A 119 -1.41 -25.65 -3.75
CA HIS A 119 -2.64 -24.89 -3.53
C HIS A 119 -3.15 -25.02 -2.10
N THR A 120 -3.23 -26.24 -1.58
CA THR A 120 -3.68 -26.50 -0.20
C THR A 120 -2.77 -25.83 0.82
N GLU A 121 -1.46 -25.88 0.61
CA GLU A 121 -0.48 -25.20 1.45
C GLU A 121 -0.68 -23.67 1.41
N PHE A 122 -0.78 -23.09 0.22
CA PHE A 122 -1.00 -21.66 0.04
C PHE A 122 -2.29 -21.18 0.73
N SER A 123 -3.42 -21.85 0.49
CA SER A 123 -4.70 -21.50 1.13
C SER A 123 -4.63 -21.58 2.66
N LYS A 124 -3.88 -22.55 3.19
CA LYS A 124 -3.66 -22.67 4.64
C LYS A 124 -2.80 -21.52 5.18
N MET A 125 -1.73 -21.15 4.48
CA MET A 125 -0.89 -20.01 4.88
C MET A 125 -1.68 -18.71 4.88
N CYS A 126 -2.47 -18.44 3.83
CA CYS A 126 -3.30 -17.25 3.74
C CYS A 126 -4.33 -17.17 4.88
N SER A 127 -5.06 -18.25 5.15
CA SER A 127 -6.07 -18.26 6.21
C SER A 127 -5.49 -18.10 7.63
N LEU A 128 -4.29 -18.63 7.88
CA LEU A 128 -3.63 -18.53 9.19
C LEU A 128 -2.90 -17.21 9.42
N LEU A 129 -2.26 -16.65 8.38
CA LEU A 129 -1.35 -15.53 8.52
C LEU A 129 -1.94 -14.20 8.06
N PHE A 130 -2.80 -14.23 7.04
CA PHE A 130 -3.34 -13.04 6.38
C PHE A 130 -4.86 -13.15 6.12
N PRO A 131 -5.68 -13.43 7.15
CA PRO A 131 -7.12 -13.64 6.99
C PRO A 131 -7.88 -12.41 6.46
N GLU A 132 -7.32 -11.21 6.64
CA GLU A 132 -7.92 -9.93 6.26
C GLU A 132 -7.54 -9.49 4.83
N ALA A 133 -6.63 -10.19 4.16
CA ALA A 133 -6.19 -9.81 2.81
C ALA A 133 -7.22 -10.28 1.77
N PRO A 134 -7.90 -9.35 1.06
CA PRO A 134 -8.96 -9.70 0.09
C PRO A 134 -8.42 -10.45 -1.13
N ILE A 135 -7.19 -10.16 -1.55
CA ILE A 135 -6.62 -10.70 -2.78
C ILE A 135 -5.53 -11.69 -2.44
N GLN A 136 -5.74 -12.94 -2.88
CA GLN A 136 -4.82 -14.04 -2.65
C GLN A 136 -4.58 -14.76 -3.97
N ARG A 137 -3.33 -14.76 -4.41
CA ARG A 137 -2.92 -15.32 -5.71
C ARG A 137 -1.61 -16.07 -5.55
N CYS A 138 -1.43 -17.14 -6.31
CA CYS A 138 -0.27 -18.02 -6.24
C CYS A 138 0.34 -18.16 -7.64
N LEU A 139 1.57 -17.70 -7.79
CA LEU A 139 2.31 -17.62 -9.05
C LEU A 139 3.18 -18.86 -9.23
N LEU A 140 2.99 -19.57 -10.33
CA LEU A 140 3.71 -20.81 -10.64
C LEU A 140 4.86 -20.47 -11.58
N ALA A 141 6.05 -20.27 -11.01
CA ALA A 141 7.25 -19.89 -11.76
C ALA A 141 7.96 -21.11 -12.35
N ASN A 142 8.43 -20.97 -13.59
CA ASN A 142 9.12 -22.01 -14.37
C ASN A 142 8.30 -23.32 -14.51
N PRO A 143 7.04 -23.28 -14.98
CA PRO A 143 6.21 -24.47 -15.05
C PRO A 143 6.77 -25.50 -16.06
N THR A 144 6.67 -26.77 -15.68
CA THR A 144 6.98 -27.91 -16.57
C THR A 144 5.74 -28.32 -17.37
N LYS A 145 5.91 -29.18 -18.38
CA LYS A 145 4.77 -29.72 -19.16
C LYS A 145 3.73 -30.39 -18.26
N ASP A 146 4.16 -31.13 -17.25
CA ASP A 146 3.27 -31.81 -16.31
C ASP A 146 2.40 -30.84 -15.51
N HIS A 147 2.95 -29.68 -15.14
CA HIS A 147 2.19 -28.62 -14.48
C HIS A 147 1.09 -28.05 -15.38
N LEU A 148 1.37 -27.87 -16.66
CA LEU A 148 0.37 -27.40 -17.63
C LEU A 148 -0.74 -28.44 -17.85
N HIS A 149 -0.41 -29.73 -17.77
CA HIS A 149 -1.41 -30.79 -17.79
C HIS A 149 -2.29 -30.74 -16.53
N GLN A 150 -1.68 -30.69 -15.33
CA GLN A 150 -2.40 -30.60 -14.06
C GLN A 150 -3.32 -29.36 -14.00
N SER A 151 -2.87 -28.20 -14.47
CA SER A 151 -3.67 -26.96 -14.45
C SER A 151 -4.84 -26.97 -15.44
N ARG A 152 -4.76 -27.80 -16.50
CA ARG A 152 -5.87 -28.01 -17.45
C ARG A 152 -6.89 -29.01 -16.93
N GLU A 153 -6.43 -30.04 -16.22
CA GLU A 153 -7.31 -31.03 -15.59
C GLU A 153 -8.10 -30.43 -14.43
N ARG A 154 -7.46 -29.55 -13.66
CA ARG A 154 -8.08 -28.89 -12.51
C ARG A 154 -7.72 -27.42 -12.48
N SER A 155 -8.75 -26.58 -12.61
CA SER A 155 -8.62 -25.15 -12.42
C SER A 155 -8.58 -24.82 -10.92
N TYR A 156 -7.60 -24.03 -10.52
CA TYR A 156 -7.50 -23.46 -9.19
C TYR A 156 -7.61 -21.94 -9.32
N GLU A 157 -8.69 -21.36 -8.82
CA GLU A 157 -9.01 -19.93 -9.01
C GLU A 157 -7.90 -18.98 -8.54
N SER A 158 -7.14 -19.38 -7.52
CA SER A 158 -6.04 -18.57 -6.96
C SER A 158 -4.71 -18.77 -7.68
N MET A 159 -4.56 -19.75 -8.56
CA MET A 159 -3.26 -20.07 -9.20
C MET A 159 -3.14 -19.44 -10.58
N ILE A 160 -1.99 -18.81 -10.82
CA ILE A 160 -1.60 -18.30 -12.13
C ILE A 160 -0.40 -19.09 -12.62
N VAL A 161 -0.59 -19.77 -13.75
CA VAL A 161 0.46 -20.55 -14.40
C VAL A 161 1.15 -19.68 -15.44
N PHE A 162 2.44 -19.44 -15.25
CA PHE A 162 3.25 -18.74 -16.24
C PHE A 162 3.48 -19.58 -17.50
N GLN A 163 3.92 -18.95 -18.57
CA GLN A 163 4.30 -19.66 -19.78
C GLN A 163 5.63 -20.39 -19.56
N PRO A 164 5.77 -21.61 -20.11
CA PRO A 164 7.01 -22.37 -19.98
C PRO A 164 8.11 -21.76 -20.87
N GLY A 165 9.34 -21.82 -20.38
CA GLY A 165 10.53 -21.47 -21.17
C GLY A 165 10.82 -19.96 -21.19
N GLY A 166 12.10 -19.64 -21.37
CA GLY A 166 12.61 -18.29 -21.25
C GLY A 166 13.27 -18.08 -19.88
N GLY A 167 14.54 -17.68 -19.89
CA GLY A 167 15.30 -17.42 -18.67
C GLY A 167 14.77 -16.20 -17.90
N LEU A 168 15.61 -15.61 -17.05
CA LEU A 168 15.21 -14.54 -16.13
C LEU A 168 14.42 -13.39 -16.80
N ARG A 169 14.80 -12.96 -18.01
CA ARG A 169 14.11 -11.88 -18.74
C ARG A 169 12.67 -12.20 -19.13
N HIS A 170 12.38 -13.46 -19.44
CA HIS A 170 11.00 -13.87 -19.74
C HIS A 170 10.17 -13.77 -18.47
N LEU A 171 10.70 -14.28 -17.37
CA LEU A 171 10.07 -14.25 -16.07
C LEU A 171 9.83 -12.81 -15.56
N GLU A 172 10.79 -11.89 -15.79
CA GLU A 172 10.60 -10.45 -15.53
C GLU A 172 9.36 -9.88 -16.25
N HIS A 173 9.19 -10.19 -17.53
CA HIS A 173 8.01 -9.75 -18.28
C HIS A 173 6.72 -10.38 -17.77
N GLU A 174 6.75 -11.66 -17.38
CA GLU A 174 5.56 -12.34 -16.84
C GLU A 174 5.12 -11.78 -15.50
N PHE A 175 6.05 -11.58 -14.57
CA PHE A 175 5.76 -10.90 -13.31
C PHE A 175 5.26 -9.48 -13.57
N SER A 176 5.92 -8.73 -14.44
CA SER A 176 5.52 -7.37 -14.76
C SER A 176 4.08 -7.33 -15.31
N PHE A 177 3.77 -8.14 -16.33
CA PHE A 177 2.43 -8.22 -16.90
C PHE A 177 1.38 -8.58 -15.84
N TRP A 178 1.68 -9.59 -15.03
CA TRP A 178 0.74 -10.06 -14.01
C TRP A 178 0.53 -9.02 -12.88
N LEU A 179 1.56 -8.26 -12.51
CA LEU A 179 1.44 -7.20 -11.52
C LEU A 179 0.53 -6.06 -11.97
N HIS A 180 0.44 -5.79 -13.28
CA HIS A 180 -0.54 -4.82 -13.82
C HIS A 180 -1.99 -5.31 -13.61
N ASP A 181 -2.22 -6.61 -13.81
CA ASP A 181 -3.53 -7.23 -13.54
C ASP A 181 -3.86 -7.23 -12.05
N LEU A 182 -2.88 -7.56 -11.19
CA LEU A 182 -3.01 -7.44 -9.74
C LEU A 182 -3.39 -6.02 -9.32
N ALA A 183 -2.72 -5.01 -9.89
CA ALA A 183 -3.01 -3.62 -9.56
C ALA A 183 -4.45 -3.24 -9.91
N ALA A 184 -4.98 -3.71 -11.04
CA ALA A 184 -6.37 -3.50 -11.42
C ALA A 184 -7.36 -4.16 -10.45
N GLN A 185 -7.05 -5.38 -9.99
CA GLN A 185 -7.85 -6.06 -8.95
C GLN A 185 -7.82 -5.29 -7.63
N ILE A 186 -6.63 -4.83 -7.21
CA ILE A 186 -6.49 -4.03 -5.98
C ILE A 186 -7.25 -2.71 -6.10
N LEU A 187 -7.17 -2.02 -7.23
CA LEU A 187 -7.89 -0.78 -7.46
C LEU A 187 -9.41 -0.99 -7.30
N ALA A 188 -9.97 -2.06 -7.87
CA ALA A 188 -11.38 -2.40 -7.71
C ALA A 188 -11.76 -2.70 -6.24
N GLU A 189 -10.90 -3.38 -5.48
CA GLU A 189 -11.13 -3.62 -4.04
C GLU A 189 -11.07 -2.31 -3.23
N LEU A 190 -10.15 -1.39 -3.56
CA LEU A 190 -10.10 -0.08 -2.92
C LEU A 190 -11.37 0.73 -3.18
N GLU A 191 -11.92 0.68 -4.40
CA GLU A 191 -13.21 1.32 -4.73
C GLU A 191 -14.34 0.73 -3.89
N HIS A 192 -14.42 -0.60 -3.84
CA HIS A 192 -15.41 -1.30 -3.05
C HIS A 192 -15.33 -0.90 -1.57
N TRP A 193 -14.13 -0.76 -1.02
CA TRP A 193 -13.94 -0.30 0.36
C TRP A 193 -14.38 1.14 0.57
N VAL A 194 -14.05 2.08 -0.34
CA VAL A 194 -14.48 3.48 -0.21
C VAL A 194 -16.01 3.62 -0.29
N LEU A 195 -16.65 2.86 -1.20
CA LEU A 195 -18.10 2.88 -1.39
C LEU A 195 -18.86 2.31 -0.18
N ASN A 196 -18.32 1.27 0.46
CA ASN A 196 -18.97 0.59 1.58
C ASN A 196 -18.50 1.09 2.97
N ALA A 197 -17.52 1.99 3.03
CA ALA A 197 -17.03 2.52 4.30
C ALA A 197 -18.12 3.34 5.02
N SER A 198 -18.29 3.07 6.32
CA SER A 198 -19.34 3.65 7.17
C SER A 198 -18.77 4.21 8.47
N PRO A 199 -19.32 5.31 9.03
CA PRO A 199 -18.85 5.87 10.31
C PRO A 199 -18.97 4.89 11.49
N LEU A 200 -19.93 3.96 11.41
CA LEU A 200 -20.12 2.94 12.45
C LEU A 200 -19.00 1.90 12.50
N GLY A 201 -18.32 1.68 11.37
CA GLY A 201 -17.19 0.75 11.26
C GLY A 201 -15.85 1.36 11.68
N MET A 202 -15.80 2.63 12.08
CA MET A 202 -14.55 3.30 12.45
C MET A 202 -14.10 2.89 13.86
N PRO A 203 -12.79 2.64 14.06
CA PRO A 203 -12.25 2.27 15.36
C PRO A 203 -12.36 3.45 16.33
N MET A 204 -12.82 3.17 17.55
CA MET A 204 -13.02 4.16 18.61
C MET A 204 -12.61 3.58 19.97
N GLY A 205 -12.03 4.41 20.81
CA GLY A 205 -11.71 4.09 22.20
C GLY A 205 -10.82 2.83 22.30
N PRO A 206 -11.17 1.83 23.13
CA PRO A 206 -10.31 0.66 23.37
C PRO A 206 -9.99 -0.19 22.13
N ALA A 207 -10.80 -0.09 21.07
CA ALA A 207 -10.57 -0.80 19.81
C ALA A 207 -9.57 -0.07 18.89
N CYS A 208 -9.19 1.17 19.21
CA CYS A 208 -8.25 2.00 18.49
C CYS A 208 -6.99 2.16 19.35
N TYR A 209 -5.87 1.59 18.91
CA TYR A 209 -4.59 1.77 19.60
C TYR A 209 -4.18 3.26 19.63
N ALA A 210 -4.52 4.01 18.57
CA ALA A 210 -4.27 5.44 18.49
C ALA A 210 -5.00 6.27 19.57
N ASP A 211 -6.05 5.72 20.20
CA ASP A 211 -6.76 6.34 21.32
C ASP A 211 -6.20 5.90 22.69
N SER A 212 -5.26 4.95 22.71
CA SER A 212 -4.72 4.41 23.97
C SER A 212 -3.88 5.47 24.70
N PRO A 213 -3.89 5.50 26.04
CA PRO A 213 -3.02 6.39 26.82
C PRO A 213 -1.53 6.17 26.55
N GLU A 214 -1.13 4.94 26.16
CA GLU A 214 0.23 4.62 25.74
C GLU A 214 0.62 5.41 24.48
N PHE A 215 -0.30 5.58 23.53
CA PHE A 215 -0.05 6.32 22.29
C PHE A 215 -0.18 7.83 22.49
N THR A 216 -1.26 8.29 23.12
CA THR A 216 -1.56 9.72 23.28
C THR A 216 -0.71 10.39 24.35
N CYS A 217 -0.03 9.61 25.19
CA CYS A 217 0.64 10.08 26.40
C CYS A 217 -0.31 10.89 27.31
N SER A 218 -1.62 10.60 27.28
CA SER A 218 -2.61 11.32 28.06
C SER A 218 -2.48 11.02 29.56
N SER A 219 -2.61 12.07 30.37
CA SER A 219 -2.75 11.97 31.82
C SER A 219 -4.23 12.14 32.20
N PRO A 220 -4.73 11.48 33.27
CA PRO A 220 -6.10 11.66 33.75
C PRO A 220 -6.49 13.14 33.95
N ALA A 221 -5.53 13.97 34.41
CA ALA A 221 -5.76 15.40 34.59
C ALA A 221 -5.97 16.16 33.26
N MET A 222 -5.30 15.75 32.17
CA MET A 222 -5.49 16.34 30.85
C MET A 222 -6.83 15.92 30.23
N GLU A 223 -7.25 14.68 30.44
CA GLU A 223 -8.55 14.16 29.97
C GLU A 223 -9.71 14.87 30.67
N ASP A 224 -9.61 15.09 31.99
CA ASP A 224 -10.62 15.85 32.74
C ASP A 224 -10.74 17.31 32.28
N VAL A 225 -9.62 17.93 31.91
CA VAL A 225 -9.63 19.29 31.33
C VAL A 225 -10.29 19.27 29.95
N ALA A 226 -9.93 18.31 29.09
CA ALA A 226 -10.53 18.18 27.76
C ALA A 226 -12.05 17.98 27.82
N ARG A 227 -12.54 17.14 28.74
CA ARG A 227 -13.98 16.90 28.95
C ARG A 227 -14.76 18.15 29.38
N ARG A 228 -14.12 19.07 30.11
CA ARG A 228 -14.78 20.32 30.57
C ARG A 228 -15.04 21.31 29.43
N PHE A 229 -14.31 21.20 28.32
CA PHE A 229 -14.46 22.08 27.17
C PHE A 229 -15.37 21.51 26.07
N THR A 230 -15.73 20.21 26.16
CA THR A 230 -16.69 19.57 25.25
C THR A 230 -18.11 19.74 25.79
N LEU A 231 -18.86 20.70 25.25
CA LEU A 231 -20.23 21.01 25.69
C LEU A 231 -21.28 19.99 25.23
N ASP A 232 -20.98 19.22 24.17
CA ASP A 232 -21.85 18.17 23.61
C ASP A 232 -20.99 16.93 23.24
N GLU A 233 -20.97 15.95 24.14
CA GLU A 233 -20.15 14.73 23.98
C GLU A 233 -20.65 13.84 22.83
N ASP A 234 -21.96 13.78 22.60
CA ASP A 234 -22.58 12.95 21.56
C ASP A 234 -22.29 13.53 20.18
N GLU A 235 -22.46 14.85 20.01
CA GLU A 235 -22.12 15.53 18.76
C GLU A 235 -20.62 15.44 18.46
N ALA A 236 -19.77 15.57 19.50
CA ALA A 236 -18.33 15.39 19.35
C ALA A 236 -17.98 13.96 18.92
N HIS A 237 -18.60 12.94 19.53
CA HIS A 237 -18.40 11.53 19.17
C HIS A 237 -18.82 11.22 17.73
N GLU A 238 -19.96 11.76 17.28
CA GLU A 238 -20.40 11.60 15.89
C GLU A 238 -19.42 12.26 14.91
N LYS A 239 -18.99 13.50 15.19
CA LYS A 239 -17.97 14.21 14.39
C LYS A 239 -16.65 13.47 14.33
N LYS A 240 -16.19 12.84 15.43
CA LYS A 240 -15.00 11.97 15.42
C LYS A 240 -15.16 10.83 14.43
N ARG A 241 -16.26 10.08 14.51
CA ARG A 241 -16.51 8.94 13.59
C ARG A 241 -16.48 9.36 12.13
N TRP A 242 -17.11 10.50 11.80
CA TRP A 242 -17.08 11.05 10.45
C TRP A 242 -15.69 11.51 10.03
N GLY A 243 -14.93 12.16 10.92
CA GLY A 243 -13.54 12.56 10.68
C GLY A 243 -12.67 11.35 10.37
N ARG A 244 -12.74 10.30 11.18
CA ARG A 244 -11.99 9.04 10.99
C ARG A 244 -12.37 8.30 9.71
N LEU A 245 -13.65 8.32 9.35
CA LEU A 245 -14.11 7.80 8.07
C LEU A 245 -13.49 8.56 6.89
N MET A 246 -13.51 9.88 6.92
CA MET A 246 -12.92 10.69 5.86
C MET A 246 -11.42 10.46 5.76
N LYS A 247 -10.72 10.35 6.89
CA LYS A 247 -9.31 9.97 6.91
C LYS A 247 -9.08 8.63 6.21
N THR A 248 -9.86 7.61 6.58
CA THR A 248 -9.76 6.26 5.99
C THR A 248 -10.02 6.29 4.49
N LYS A 249 -11.04 7.04 4.02
CA LYS A 249 -11.28 7.24 2.58
C LYS A 249 -10.11 7.94 1.91
N GLY A 250 -9.50 8.93 2.56
CA GLY A 250 -8.27 9.57 2.12
C GLY A 250 -7.12 8.58 1.91
N ASP A 251 -6.88 7.69 2.87
CA ASP A 251 -5.83 6.66 2.75
C ASP A 251 -6.08 5.73 1.55
N LEU A 252 -7.34 5.31 1.36
CA LEU A 252 -7.73 4.44 0.26
C LEU A 252 -7.56 5.13 -1.10
N CYS A 253 -7.99 6.39 -1.23
CA CYS A 253 -7.77 7.19 -2.44
C CYS A 253 -6.28 7.40 -2.73
N LEU A 254 -5.47 7.61 -1.69
CA LEU A 254 -4.03 7.81 -1.82
C LEU A 254 -3.33 6.54 -2.32
N MET A 255 -3.68 5.37 -1.77
CA MET A 255 -3.19 4.06 -2.26
C MET A 255 -3.64 3.77 -3.70
N ALA A 256 -4.83 4.21 -4.09
CA ALA A 256 -5.33 4.10 -5.46
C ALA A 256 -4.60 5.01 -6.46
N GLY A 257 -3.78 5.95 -5.98
CA GLY A 257 -3.10 6.96 -6.81
C GLY A 257 -3.95 8.21 -7.10
N SER A 258 -5.15 8.32 -6.53
CA SER A 258 -6.00 9.53 -6.65
C SER A 258 -5.63 10.57 -5.59
N CYS A 259 -4.52 11.29 -5.84
CA CYS A 259 -3.98 12.25 -4.88
C CYS A 259 -4.94 13.40 -4.57
N GLN A 260 -5.69 13.89 -5.56
CA GLN A 260 -6.61 15.01 -5.37
C GLN A 260 -7.84 14.60 -4.53
N ASP A 261 -8.45 13.44 -4.81
CA ASP A 261 -9.56 12.92 -3.99
C ASP A 261 -9.10 12.65 -2.55
N ALA A 262 -7.88 12.11 -2.39
CA ALA A 262 -7.29 11.88 -1.08
C ALA A 262 -7.15 13.20 -0.30
N PHE A 263 -6.61 14.25 -0.93
CA PHE A 263 -6.46 15.56 -0.32
C PHE A 263 -7.80 16.14 0.17
N ASP A 264 -8.85 16.06 -0.65
CA ASP A 264 -10.18 16.59 -0.29
C ASP A 264 -10.81 15.83 0.90
N HIS A 265 -10.62 14.51 0.95
CA HIS A 265 -11.03 13.71 2.10
C HIS A 265 -10.24 14.05 3.37
N TYR A 266 -8.91 14.19 3.28
CA TYR A 266 -8.10 14.57 4.43
C TYR A 266 -8.42 15.98 4.94
N ARG A 267 -8.69 16.94 4.04
CA ARG A 267 -9.14 18.29 4.43
C ARG A 267 -10.43 18.22 5.24
N THR A 268 -11.40 17.43 4.78
CA THR A 268 -12.67 17.20 5.49
C THR A 268 -12.44 16.54 6.85
N CYS A 269 -11.53 15.56 6.93
CA CYS A 269 -11.12 14.97 8.21
C CYS A 269 -10.52 16.04 9.15
N SER A 270 -9.58 16.86 8.66
CA SER A 270 -8.92 17.91 9.42
C SER A 270 -9.93 18.86 10.07
N ASP A 271 -10.93 19.31 9.30
CA ASP A 271 -11.96 20.21 9.81
C ASP A 271 -12.82 19.56 10.89
N LEU A 272 -13.24 18.30 10.70
CA LEU A 272 -14.02 17.53 11.68
C LEU A 272 -13.23 17.17 12.93
N ALA A 273 -11.96 16.78 12.78
CA ALA A 273 -11.09 16.38 13.86
C ALA A 273 -10.72 17.57 14.76
N ARG A 274 -10.54 18.77 14.17
CA ARG A 274 -10.27 19.99 14.93
C ARG A 274 -11.44 20.38 15.83
N VAL A 275 -12.67 20.34 15.32
CA VAL A 275 -13.87 20.70 16.11
C VAL A 275 -14.26 19.64 17.14
N SER A 276 -13.84 18.39 16.95
CA SER A 276 -14.13 17.27 17.86
C SER A 276 -12.97 16.92 18.79
N ASN A 277 -11.87 17.69 18.74
CA ASN A 277 -10.65 17.47 19.52
C ASN A 277 -10.04 16.06 19.32
N ASP A 278 -10.04 15.56 18.09
CA ASP A 278 -9.45 14.28 17.69
C ASP A 278 -8.04 14.48 17.11
N LEU A 279 -7.14 14.99 17.95
CA LEU A 279 -5.85 15.56 17.51
C LEU A 279 -4.91 14.53 16.85
N VAL A 280 -5.00 13.26 17.24
CA VAL A 280 -4.20 12.19 16.63
C VAL A 280 -4.61 11.98 15.17
N TRP A 281 -5.91 11.92 14.91
CA TRP A 281 -6.45 11.75 13.56
C TRP A 281 -6.33 13.03 12.74
N TYR A 282 -6.39 14.21 13.38
CA TYR A 282 -6.02 15.48 12.76
C TYR A 282 -4.58 15.44 12.22
N GLY A 283 -3.62 15.06 13.06
CA GLY A 283 -2.22 14.93 12.65
C GLY A 283 -2.03 13.93 11.51
N GLY A 284 -2.67 12.77 11.60
CA GLY A 284 -2.65 11.77 10.52
C GLY A 284 -3.26 12.27 9.21
N ALA A 285 -4.30 13.12 9.25
CA ALA A 285 -4.88 13.73 8.07
C ALA A 285 -3.95 14.79 7.45
N VAL A 286 -3.27 15.59 8.28
CA VAL A 286 -2.29 16.57 7.79
C VAL A 286 -1.08 15.89 7.14
N GLU A 287 -0.57 14.80 7.74
CA GLU A 287 0.45 13.95 7.12
C GLU A 287 -0.03 13.42 5.75
N GLY A 288 -1.29 12.96 5.69
CA GLY A 288 -1.92 12.51 4.45
C GLY A 288 -2.02 13.61 3.38
N MET A 289 -2.41 14.84 3.76
CA MET A 289 -2.47 15.99 2.85
C MET A 289 -1.09 16.33 2.28
N ALA A 290 -0.06 16.36 3.14
CA ALA A 290 1.32 16.58 2.71
C ALA A 290 1.77 15.49 1.73
N THR A 291 1.48 14.23 2.04
CA THR A 291 1.81 13.09 1.18
C THR A 291 1.13 13.19 -0.18
N ALA A 292 -0.17 13.50 -0.21
CA ALA A 292 -0.94 13.65 -1.44
C ALA A 292 -0.34 14.72 -2.37
N ARG A 293 0.06 15.87 -1.82
CA ARG A 293 0.68 16.97 -2.60
C ARG A 293 2.05 16.57 -3.15
N VAL A 294 2.86 15.90 -2.33
CA VAL A 294 4.17 15.39 -2.74
C VAL A 294 4.03 14.39 -3.89
N LEU A 295 3.13 13.41 -3.79
CA LEU A 295 2.91 12.41 -4.84
C LEU A 295 2.34 13.03 -6.12
N GLN A 296 1.39 13.97 -5.99
CA GLN A 296 0.83 14.71 -7.13
C GLN A 296 1.92 15.52 -7.88
N ALA A 297 2.80 16.18 -7.14
CA ALA A 297 3.92 16.93 -7.71
C ALA A 297 4.91 16.02 -8.45
N LEU A 298 5.23 14.85 -7.89
CA LEU A 298 6.11 13.87 -8.54
C LEU A 298 5.50 13.27 -9.82
N ALA A 299 4.20 12.98 -9.82
CA ALA A 299 3.49 12.50 -11.01
C ALA A 299 3.49 13.54 -12.15
N GLY A 300 3.42 14.83 -11.80
CA GLY A 300 3.47 15.94 -12.76
C GLY A 300 4.87 16.31 -13.25
N ALA A 301 5.94 15.82 -12.62
CA ALA A 301 7.31 16.21 -12.94
C ALA A 301 7.75 15.64 -14.30
N ALA A 302 8.42 16.46 -15.12
CA ALA A 302 8.90 16.06 -16.45
C ALA A 302 9.88 14.88 -16.43
N SER A 303 10.64 14.71 -15.34
CA SER A 303 11.45 13.53 -15.06
C SER A 303 10.86 12.77 -13.87
N CYS A 304 9.73 12.09 -14.11
CA CYS A 304 9.11 11.28 -13.08
C CYS A 304 10.10 10.18 -12.63
N PRO A 305 10.53 10.18 -11.36
CA PRO A 305 11.57 9.28 -10.87
C PRO A 305 11.08 7.82 -10.79
N PHE A 306 9.79 7.58 -10.98
CA PHE A 306 9.18 6.26 -10.99
C PHE A 306 9.29 5.54 -12.33
N LEU A 307 9.59 6.28 -13.42
CA LEU A 307 9.72 5.70 -14.75
C LEU A 307 11.19 5.37 -15.06
N PRO A 308 11.47 4.20 -15.67
CA PRO A 308 12.77 3.94 -16.26
C PRO A 308 13.06 5.01 -17.31
N GLN A 309 14.20 5.70 -17.21
CA GLN A 309 14.64 6.62 -18.27
C GLN A 309 14.97 5.79 -19.52
N HIS A 310 14.06 5.77 -20.49
CA HIS A 310 14.32 5.17 -21.80
C HIS A 310 15.47 5.93 -22.48
N GLY A 311 16.65 5.32 -22.60
CA GLY A 311 17.71 5.85 -23.47
C GLY A 311 19.17 5.59 -23.12
N GLN A 312 19.53 5.00 -21.97
CA GLN A 312 20.93 4.69 -21.68
C GLN A 312 21.17 3.19 -21.42
N PRO A 313 21.70 2.43 -22.40
CA PRO A 313 22.15 1.07 -22.16
C PRO A 313 23.38 1.14 -21.24
N GLY A 314 23.18 0.85 -19.95
CA GLY A 314 24.26 0.80 -18.95
C GLY A 314 23.91 1.27 -17.54
N GLN A 315 22.77 1.96 -17.32
CA GLN A 315 22.40 2.47 -15.98
C GLN A 315 21.40 1.61 -15.19
N MET A 316 21.13 0.38 -15.65
CA MET A 316 20.23 -0.54 -14.94
C MET A 316 20.82 -1.02 -13.59
N GLU A 317 22.14 -0.87 -13.39
CA GLU A 317 22.84 -1.22 -12.14
C GLU A 317 22.70 -0.15 -11.04
N SER A 318 22.33 1.11 -11.37
CA SER A 318 22.30 2.20 -10.37
C SER A 318 21.04 2.21 -9.48
N TRP A 319 19.99 1.48 -9.87
CA TRP A 319 18.75 1.35 -9.07
C TRP A 319 18.78 0.10 -8.19
N MET A 320 19.75 -0.79 -8.40
CA MET A 320 20.09 -1.88 -7.50
C MET A 320 20.95 -1.35 -6.34
N VAL A 321 20.43 -0.40 -5.57
CA VAL A 321 20.93 -0.26 -4.20
C VAL A 321 20.45 -1.52 -3.51
N GLU A 322 21.39 -2.40 -3.14
CA GLU A 322 21.07 -3.52 -2.25
C GLU A 322 20.25 -2.96 -1.08
N PRO A 323 19.18 -3.65 -0.63
CA PRO A 323 18.54 -3.28 0.61
C PRO A 323 19.58 -3.45 1.70
N SER A 324 20.34 -2.38 1.97
CA SER A 324 21.24 -2.36 3.09
C SER A 324 20.40 -2.72 4.29
N SER A 325 20.88 -3.67 5.09
CA SER A 325 20.31 -4.14 6.34
C SER A 325 19.98 -3.03 7.36
N ALA A 326 20.20 -1.76 7.01
CA ALA A 326 19.74 -0.57 7.69
C ALA A 326 18.62 0.12 6.89
N GLY A 327 17.37 -0.31 7.13
CA GLY A 327 16.11 0.49 7.18
C GLY A 327 15.89 1.77 6.36
N MET A 328 16.64 2.07 5.30
CA MET A 328 16.41 3.23 4.45
C MET A 328 15.25 2.93 3.52
N SER A 329 14.18 3.72 3.64
CA SER A 329 13.08 3.71 2.68
C SER A 329 13.65 3.90 1.27
N ALA A 330 13.35 2.97 0.36
CA ALA A 330 13.79 3.00 -1.04
C ALA A 330 13.21 4.17 -1.87
N PHE A 331 12.68 5.19 -1.19
CA PHE A 331 12.15 6.47 -1.67
C PHE A 331 13.06 7.67 -1.34
N ALA A 332 14.24 7.47 -0.74
CA ALA A 332 15.21 8.54 -0.47
C ALA A 332 16.21 8.75 -1.65
N HIS A 333 15.74 8.67 -2.90
CA HIS A 333 16.61 8.83 -4.06
C HIS A 333 16.85 10.33 -4.38
N PRO A 334 18.10 10.77 -4.67
CA PRO A 334 18.41 12.18 -4.97
C PRO A 334 17.57 12.79 -6.09
N ALA A 335 17.17 11.98 -7.08
CA ALA A 335 16.30 12.41 -8.18
C ALA A 335 14.90 12.86 -7.70
N MET A 336 14.37 12.26 -6.62
CA MET A 336 13.08 12.66 -6.07
C MET A 336 13.17 14.04 -5.40
N ALA A 337 14.25 14.30 -4.66
CA ALA A 337 14.48 15.62 -4.07
C ALA A 337 14.59 16.71 -5.14
N GLN A 338 15.31 16.45 -6.23
CA GLN A 338 15.41 17.38 -7.36
C GLN A 338 14.06 17.62 -8.05
N ALA A 339 13.26 16.56 -8.27
CA ALA A 339 11.94 16.68 -8.88
C ALA A 339 10.97 17.49 -8.00
N LEU A 340 10.99 17.28 -6.68
CA LEU A 340 10.17 18.04 -5.72
C LEU A 340 10.58 19.51 -5.67
N HIS A 341 11.88 19.79 -5.67
CA HIS A 341 12.39 21.16 -5.70
C HIS A 341 11.96 21.88 -6.98
N ALA A 342 12.08 21.22 -8.13
CA ALA A 342 11.63 21.76 -9.41
C ALA A 342 10.11 21.97 -9.47
N ALA A 343 9.34 21.13 -8.77
CA ALA A 343 7.88 21.27 -8.67
C ALA A 343 7.43 22.37 -7.69
N GLY A 344 8.33 22.91 -6.84
CA GLY A 344 8.02 24.01 -5.93
C GLY A 344 7.06 23.66 -4.78
N VAL A 345 6.86 22.37 -4.50
CA VAL A 345 5.84 21.88 -3.54
C VAL A 345 6.25 22.09 -2.06
N GLU A 346 7.53 22.41 -1.82
CA GLU A 346 8.11 22.58 -0.48
C GLU A 346 7.37 23.62 0.36
N GLY A 347 7.02 24.76 -0.22
CA GLY A 347 6.32 25.84 0.49
C GLY A 347 4.90 25.45 0.90
N GLU A 348 4.18 24.76 0.01
CA GLU A 348 2.83 24.28 0.28
C GLU A 348 2.82 23.21 1.39
N VAL A 349 3.70 22.22 1.29
CA VAL A 349 3.84 21.15 2.29
C VAL A 349 4.27 21.74 3.64
N ARG A 350 5.22 22.68 3.64
CA ARG A 350 5.65 23.35 4.85
C ARG A 350 4.49 24.10 5.52
N ASN A 351 3.68 24.84 4.77
CA ASN A 351 2.54 25.56 5.33
C ASN A 351 1.53 24.59 5.94
N LEU A 352 1.19 23.50 5.24
CA LEU A 352 0.30 22.46 5.77
C LEU A 352 0.79 21.86 7.09
N LEU A 353 2.10 21.61 7.21
CA LEU A 353 2.69 21.03 8.43
C LEU A 353 2.87 22.05 9.57
N LEU A 354 3.01 23.34 9.27
CA LEU A 354 3.12 24.40 10.27
C LEU A 354 1.77 24.91 10.78
N ASP A 355 0.72 24.77 9.98
CA ASP A 355 -0.67 25.07 10.36
C ASP A 355 -1.32 23.93 11.18
N ALA A 356 -0.60 22.82 11.36
CA ALA A 356 -0.96 21.66 12.19
C ALA A 356 -0.56 21.88 13.65
#